data_AF-A0A6A3ZTX7-F1
#
_entry.id   AF-A0A6A3ZTX7-F1
#
_cell.length_a   1.000
_cell.length_b   1.000
_cell.length_c   1.000
_cell.angle_alpha   90.00
_cell.angle_beta   90.00
_cell.angle_gamma   90.00
#
_symmetry.space_group_name_H-M   'P 1'
#
loop_
_entity.id
_entity.type
_entity.pdbx_description
1 polymer ?
#
loop_
_entity_poly.entity_id
_entity_poly.type
_entity_poly.pdbx_seq_one_letter_code
_entity_poly.pdbx_strand_id
1 'polypeptide(L)'
;MDQVAQEVHEMYEQTVLTKRKRYIHSEVTSTQGRQLLRDLSIKVDPVRTDPFPVGVGGAVGGFGWESVMDGNGEKIVLTEAQQRERYRHYVEHNIGAALEEKRLCVVGVENDQNVLTVKVPGHDIEFSGSTDLLVLSDVIQDIPNDLQYLPDVKMLIEVKKEVLPSCDFEALSELIALDLLADDPVVALLTDLNGSWMFFWVSENKNDLARIQKATIKNP
;
A
#
# COMPACT_ATOMS: atom_id res chain seq x y z
N MET A 1 4.30 26.38 -43.70
CA MET A 1 3.89 25.11 -43.07
C MET A 1 4.95 24.54 -42.13
N ASP A 2 6.17 25.11 -42.07
CA ASP A 2 7.28 24.52 -41.29
C ASP A 2 7.32 24.85 -39.80
N GLN A 3 6.85 26.02 -39.37
CA GLN A 3 7.03 26.44 -37.98
C GLN A 3 6.19 25.62 -36.99
N VAL A 4 4.96 25.27 -37.38
CA VAL A 4 4.06 24.43 -36.58
C VAL A 4 4.56 22.99 -36.51
N ALA A 5 5.13 22.47 -37.61
CA ALA A 5 5.69 21.13 -37.63
C ALA A 5 6.95 21.03 -36.74
N GLN A 6 7.76 22.08 -36.72
CA GLN A 6 8.95 22.16 -35.88
C GLN A 6 8.60 22.32 -34.39
N GLU A 7 7.62 23.15 -34.04
CA GLU A 7 7.11 23.26 -32.67
C GLU A 7 6.52 21.93 -32.18
N VAL A 8 5.76 21.23 -33.02
CA VAL A 8 5.21 19.90 -32.69
C VAL A 8 6.33 18.87 -32.52
N HIS A 9 7.39 18.93 -33.33
CA HIS A 9 8.52 18.02 -33.22
C HIS A 9 9.37 18.29 -31.97
N GLU A 10 9.67 19.54 -31.65
CA GLU A 10 10.40 19.93 -30.43
C GLU A 10 9.59 19.61 -29.17
N MET A 11 8.27 19.80 -29.21
CA MET A 11 7.38 19.43 -28.12
C MET A 11 7.28 17.90 -27.98
N TYR A 12 7.25 17.16 -29.09
CA TYR A 12 7.29 15.70 -29.10
C TYR A 12 8.64 15.17 -28.59
N GLU A 13 9.77 15.76 -29.01
CA GLU A 13 11.10 15.41 -28.51
C GLU A 13 11.25 15.74 -27.02
N GLN A 14 10.80 16.90 -26.54
CA GLN A 14 10.81 17.17 -25.09
C GLN A 14 9.95 16.18 -24.31
N THR A 15 8.80 15.77 -24.84
CA THR A 15 7.88 14.81 -24.20
C THR A 15 8.43 13.37 -24.26
N VAL A 16 9.21 13.02 -25.30
CA VAL A 16 9.78 11.68 -25.50
C VAL A 16 11.16 11.54 -24.84
N LEU A 17 11.91 12.64 -24.68
CA LEU A 17 13.26 12.65 -24.10
C LEU A 17 13.29 12.85 -22.58
N THR A 18 12.21 13.36 -21.95
CA THR A 18 12.10 13.27 -20.49
C THR A 18 11.84 11.81 -20.13
N LYS A 19 12.87 11.15 -19.60
CA LYS A 19 12.75 9.79 -19.08
C LYS A 19 11.70 9.80 -17.96
N ARG A 20 10.60 9.08 -18.16
CA ARG A 20 9.54 8.90 -17.17
C ARG A 20 10.11 8.61 -15.80
N LYS A 21 9.64 9.36 -14.80
CA LYS A 21 10.06 9.18 -13.42
C LYS A 21 9.38 7.95 -12.84
N ARG A 22 10.17 6.90 -12.59
CA ARG A 22 9.68 5.65 -12.02
C ARG A 22 9.92 5.62 -10.51
N TYR A 23 8.88 5.31 -9.75
CA TYR A 23 8.94 5.07 -8.31
C TYR A 23 8.69 3.59 -8.05
N ILE A 24 9.69 2.91 -7.48
CA ILE A 24 9.55 1.55 -6.97
C ILE A 24 9.13 1.67 -5.51
N HIS A 25 7.97 1.13 -5.13
CA HIS A 25 7.34 1.35 -3.81
C HIS A 25 8.32 1.11 -2.64
N SER A 26 8.95 -0.06 -2.64
CA SER A 26 9.92 -0.49 -1.62
C SER A 26 11.21 0.35 -1.55
N GLU A 27 11.45 1.21 -2.55
CA GLU A 27 12.63 2.07 -2.64
C GLU A 27 12.31 3.55 -2.40
N VAL A 28 11.04 3.91 -2.13
CA VAL A 28 10.65 5.31 -1.96
C VAL A 28 11.22 5.86 -0.65
N THR A 29 12.29 6.62 -0.78
CA THR A 29 12.86 7.38 0.35
C THR A 29 11.99 8.57 0.73
N SER A 30 12.20 9.13 1.93
CA SER A 30 11.47 10.32 2.37
C SER A 30 11.66 11.54 1.45
N THR A 31 12.81 11.65 0.77
CA THR A 31 13.04 12.74 -0.19
C THR A 31 12.25 12.52 -1.47
N GLN A 32 12.24 11.28 -2.00
CA GLN A 32 11.42 10.92 -3.16
C GLN A 32 9.93 11.04 -2.86
N GLY A 33 9.48 10.58 -1.70
CA GLY A 33 8.07 10.67 -1.29
C GLY A 33 7.60 12.11 -1.11
N ARG A 34 8.39 12.99 -0.47
CA ARG A 34 8.07 14.43 -0.43
C ARG A 34 8.02 15.07 -1.82
N GLN A 35 8.90 14.66 -2.72
CA GLN A 35 8.87 15.14 -4.10
C GLN A 35 7.62 14.64 -4.82
N LEU A 36 7.27 13.36 -4.67
CA LEU A 36 6.09 12.75 -5.26
C LEU A 36 4.80 13.49 -4.85
N LEU A 37 4.62 13.72 -3.55
CA LEU A 37 3.44 14.44 -3.06
C LEU A 37 3.35 15.86 -3.62
N ARG A 38 4.49 16.54 -3.82
CA ARG A 38 4.50 17.86 -4.47
C ARG A 38 4.18 17.78 -5.95
N ASP A 39 4.76 16.81 -6.67
CA ASP A 39 4.54 16.61 -8.10
C ASP A 39 3.05 16.33 -8.41
N LEU A 40 2.36 15.66 -7.48
CA LEU A 40 0.94 15.32 -7.57
C LEU A 40 0.00 16.33 -6.88
N SER A 41 0.55 17.40 -6.30
CA SER A 41 -0.23 18.38 -5.52
C SER A 41 -1.10 17.74 -4.41
N ILE A 42 -0.55 16.70 -3.76
CA ILE A 42 -1.19 15.97 -2.67
C ILE A 42 -0.77 16.56 -1.32
N LYS A 43 -1.75 16.77 -0.44
CA LYS A 43 -1.53 17.09 0.97
C LYS A 43 -1.91 15.91 1.85
N VAL A 44 -1.06 15.58 2.82
CA VAL A 44 -1.37 14.60 3.86
C VAL A 44 -1.83 15.34 5.13
N ASP A 45 -3.01 15.00 5.64
CA ASP A 45 -3.58 15.60 6.84
C ASP A 45 -3.74 14.55 7.96
N PRO A 46 -3.04 14.72 9.09
CA PRO A 46 -3.27 13.91 10.27
C PRO A 46 -4.67 14.17 10.83
N VAL A 47 -5.41 13.10 11.14
CA VAL A 47 -6.71 13.17 11.81
C VAL A 47 -6.64 12.53 13.19
N ARG A 48 -7.50 12.99 14.10
CA ARG A 48 -7.60 12.41 15.44
C ARG A 48 -8.29 11.06 15.38
N THR A 49 -7.79 10.11 16.15
CA THR A 49 -8.44 8.85 16.43
C THR A 49 -9.23 8.98 17.73
N ASP A 50 -10.46 8.49 17.73
CA ASP A 50 -11.22 8.35 18.96
C ASP A 50 -10.83 7.04 19.65
N PRO A 51 -10.64 7.03 20.98
CA PRO A 51 -10.35 5.80 21.70
C PRO A 51 -11.47 4.80 21.49
N PHE A 52 -11.12 3.56 21.14
CA PHE A 52 -12.10 2.49 21.12
C PHE A 52 -12.60 2.24 22.55
N PRO A 53 -13.91 2.05 22.78
CA PRO A 53 -14.44 1.84 24.12
C PRO A 53 -13.78 0.63 24.79
N VAL A 54 -13.18 0.84 25.96
CA VAL A 54 -12.56 -0.22 26.76
C VAL A 54 -13.60 -1.29 27.09
N GLY A 55 -13.33 -2.55 26.75
CA GLY A 55 -14.19 -3.69 27.07
C GLY A 55 -15.16 -4.12 25.95
N VAL A 56 -15.12 -3.49 24.78
CA VAL A 56 -15.78 -4.00 23.58
C VAL A 56 -14.79 -4.87 22.81
N GLY A 57 -15.03 -6.18 22.77
CA GLY A 57 -14.12 -7.15 22.13
C GLY A 57 -13.08 -7.77 23.08
N GLY A 58 -12.52 -8.91 22.69
CA GLY A 58 -11.42 -9.56 23.40
C GLY A 58 -10.07 -8.94 23.03
N ALA A 59 -9.12 -8.90 23.96
CA ALA A 59 -7.75 -8.50 23.65
C ALA A 59 -7.12 -9.50 22.67
N VAL A 60 -6.66 -9.00 21.53
CA VAL A 60 -5.91 -9.79 20.54
C VAL A 60 -4.43 -9.73 20.90
N GLY A 61 -3.77 -10.87 21.00
CA GLY A 61 -2.32 -10.91 21.22
C GLY A 61 -1.58 -10.47 19.96
N GLY A 62 -0.55 -9.63 20.10
CA GLY A 62 0.22 -9.12 18.95
C GLY A 62 0.97 -10.20 18.16
N PHE A 63 1.39 -9.86 16.93
CA PHE A 63 2.06 -10.80 16.04
C PHE A 63 3.45 -11.20 16.54
N GLY A 64 3.67 -12.51 16.70
CA GLY A 64 4.95 -13.10 17.07
C GLY A 64 5.90 -13.24 15.87
N TRP A 65 6.85 -12.33 15.75
CA TRP A 65 7.94 -12.43 14.76
C TRP A 65 8.86 -13.63 15.09
N GLU A 66 8.73 -14.73 14.34
CA GLU A 66 9.49 -15.95 14.60
C GLU A 66 10.83 -16.01 13.87
N SER A 67 11.69 -16.83 14.44
CA SER A 67 12.93 -17.33 13.88
C SER A 67 13.01 -18.80 14.22
N VAL A 68 13.39 -19.65 13.28
CA VAL A 68 13.57 -21.09 13.54
C VAL A 68 14.98 -21.35 14.05
N MET A 69 15.15 -22.38 14.88
CA MET A 69 16.48 -22.84 15.26
C MET A 69 16.90 -23.94 14.28
N ASP A 70 18.12 -23.87 13.75
CA ASP A 70 18.68 -24.94 12.93
C ASP A 70 19.05 -26.16 13.80
N GLY A 71 19.46 -27.26 13.15
CA GLY A 71 19.89 -28.48 13.85
C GLY A 71 21.13 -28.30 14.75
N ASN A 72 21.81 -27.16 14.67
CA ASN A 72 22.97 -26.79 15.48
C ASN A 72 22.61 -25.76 16.58
N GLY A 73 21.34 -25.34 16.68
CA GLY A 73 20.89 -24.33 17.64
C GLY A 73 21.17 -22.89 17.21
N GLU A 74 21.45 -22.62 15.93
CA GLU A 74 21.54 -21.27 15.38
C GLU A 74 20.17 -20.73 14.98
N LYS A 75 19.94 -19.44 15.25
CA LYS A 75 18.69 -18.76 14.95
C LYS A 75 18.64 -18.36 13.47
N ILE A 76 17.87 -19.08 12.67
CA ILE A 76 17.54 -18.73 11.29
C ILE A 76 16.38 -17.73 11.29
N VAL A 77 16.66 -16.54 10.74
CA VAL A 77 15.62 -15.56 10.44
C VAL A 77 14.83 -16.05 9.23
N LEU A 78 13.50 -16.15 9.37
CA LEU A 78 12.63 -16.52 8.26
C LEU A 78 12.74 -15.49 7.13
N THR A 79 12.62 -15.98 5.89
CA THR A 79 12.52 -15.11 4.71
C THR A 79 11.24 -14.24 4.77
N GLU A 80 11.22 -13.14 4.04
CA GLU A 80 10.05 -12.27 3.93
C GLU A 80 8.80 -13.06 3.50
N ALA A 81 8.90 -13.89 2.45
CA ALA A 81 7.80 -14.72 1.98
C ALA A 81 7.27 -15.69 3.06
N GLN A 82 8.17 -16.27 3.88
CA GLN A 82 7.77 -17.12 5.01
C GLN A 82 7.09 -16.33 6.13
N GLN A 83 7.55 -15.10 6.40
CA GLN A 83 6.87 -14.23 7.36
C GLN A 83 5.52 -13.77 6.83
N ARG A 84 5.40 -13.53 5.52
CA ARG A 84 4.16 -13.14 4.85
C ARG A 84 3.04 -14.09 5.07
N GLU A 85 3.31 -15.37 4.88
CA GLU A 85 2.29 -16.38 5.12
C GLU A 85 1.84 -16.41 6.58
N ARG A 86 2.76 -16.22 7.53
CA ARG A 86 2.45 -16.18 8.96
C ARG A 86 1.61 -14.96 9.34
N TYR A 87 1.98 -13.77 8.86
CA TYR A 87 1.19 -12.58 9.18
C TYR A 87 -0.14 -12.53 8.41
N ARG A 88 -0.22 -13.12 7.21
CA ARG A 88 -1.48 -13.33 6.48
C ARG A 88 -2.46 -14.14 7.33
N HIS A 89 -2.01 -15.29 7.82
CA HIS A 89 -2.80 -16.12 8.73
C HIS A 89 -3.17 -15.42 10.03
N TYR A 90 -2.29 -14.59 10.58
CA TYR A 90 -2.61 -13.77 11.75
C TYR A 90 -3.76 -12.80 11.46
N VAL A 91 -3.74 -12.10 10.31
CA VAL A 91 -4.84 -11.20 9.92
C VAL A 91 -6.12 -12.00 9.69
N GLU A 92 -6.07 -13.10 8.95
CA GLU A 92 -7.23 -13.98 8.70
C GLU A 92 -7.84 -14.51 10.01
N HIS A 93 -7.02 -14.94 10.96
CA HIS A 93 -7.49 -15.45 12.24
C HIS A 93 -8.28 -14.41 13.04
N ASN A 94 -7.86 -13.13 12.95
CA ASN A 94 -8.42 -12.07 13.78
C ASN A 94 -9.61 -11.34 13.15
N ILE A 95 -9.61 -11.15 11.82
CA ILE A 95 -10.66 -10.42 11.11
C ILE A 95 -11.32 -11.20 9.97
N GLY A 96 -10.88 -12.42 9.68
CA GLY A 96 -11.33 -13.21 8.53
C GLY A 96 -12.83 -13.48 8.53
N ALA A 97 -13.44 -13.79 9.68
CA ALA A 97 -14.89 -14.00 9.76
C ALA A 97 -15.68 -12.74 9.35
N ALA A 98 -15.23 -11.56 9.78
CA ALA A 98 -15.88 -10.30 9.40
C ALA A 98 -15.65 -9.93 7.93
N LEU A 99 -14.54 -10.40 7.33
CA LEU A 99 -14.27 -10.25 5.90
C LEU A 99 -15.14 -11.20 5.07
N GLU A 100 -15.27 -12.46 5.51
CA GLU A 100 -16.09 -13.49 4.85
C GLU A 100 -17.57 -13.08 4.78
N GLU A 101 -18.12 -12.50 5.86
CA GLU A 101 -19.48 -11.92 5.86
C GLU A 101 -19.68 -10.85 4.78
N LYS A 102 -18.59 -10.20 4.35
CA LYS A 102 -18.57 -9.18 3.30
C LYS A 102 -18.10 -9.70 1.94
N ARG A 103 -17.88 -11.01 1.80
CA ARG A 103 -17.30 -11.64 0.60
C ARG A 103 -15.92 -11.11 0.26
N LEU A 104 -15.12 -10.84 1.29
CA LEU A 104 -13.74 -10.40 1.17
C LEU A 104 -12.79 -11.45 1.76
N CYS A 105 -11.55 -11.45 1.30
CA CYS A 105 -10.48 -12.29 1.83
C CYS A 105 -9.16 -11.53 1.92
N VAL A 106 -8.16 -12.14 2.58
CA VAL A 106 -6.81 -11.60 2.70
C VAL A 106 -5.85 -12.42 1.85
N VAL A 107 -5.18 -11.76 0.92
CA VAL A 107 -4.19 -12.40 0.03
C VAL A 107 -2.81 -11.82 0.33
N GLY A 108 -1.81 -12.69 0.46
CA GLY A 108 -0.42 -12.28 0.45
C GLY A 108 0.07 -12.14 -0.98
N VAL A 109 0.69 -11.01 -1.31
CA VAL A 109 1.14 -10.74 -2.68
C VAL A 109 2.62 -11.08 -2.81
N GLU A 110 3.00 -11.83 -3.83
CA GLU A 110 4.40 -12.16 -4.08
C GLU A 110 5.13 -10.97 -4.72
N ASN A 111 6.41 -10.77 -4.40
CA ASN A 111 7.15 -9.56 -4.78
C ASN A 111 7.32 -9.41 -6.30
N ASP A 112 7.18 -10.49 -7.07
CA ASP A 112 7.31 -10.49 -8.52
C ASP A 112 6.00 -10.17 -9.26
N GLN A 113 4.84 -10.23 -8.60
CA GLN A 113 3.54 -9.99 -9.22
C GLN A 113 3.31 -8.53 -9.62
N ASN A 114 3.96 -7.58 -8.93
CA ASN A 114 3.95 -6.15 -9.29
C ASN A 114 2.55 -5.55 -9.52
N VAL A 115 1.55 -5.98 -8.75
CA VAL A 115 0.12 -5.67 -8.96
C VAL A 115 -0.23 -4.19 -8.81
N LEU A 116 0.65 -3.37 -8.21
CA LEU A 116 0.48 -1.92 -8.06
C LEU A 116 1.24 -1.11 -9.13
N THR A 117 1.59 -1.74 -10.25
CA THR A 117 2.22 -1.03 -11.38
C THR A 117 1.20 -0.23 -12.17
N VAL A 118 1.30 1.10 -12.12
CA VAL A 118 0.36 2.00 -12.79
C VAL A 118 1.02 3.31 -13.23
N LYS A 119 0.56 3.87 -14.35
CA LYS A 119 0.97 5.20 -14.83
C LYS A 119 0.04 6.24 -14.27
N VAL A 120 0.58 7.37 -13.82
CA VAL A 120 -0.24 8.45 -13.27
C VAL A 120 -0.83 9.28 -14.42
N PRO A 121 -2.17 9.35 -14.57
CA PRO A 121 -2.78 10.15 -15.63
C PRO A 121 -2.38 11.62 -15.56
N GLY A 122 -1.93 12.19 -16.68
CA GLY A 122 -1.53 13.61 -16.75
C GLY A 122 -0.15 13.94 -16.19
N HIS A 123 0.60 12.94 -15.70
CA HIS A 123 1.96 13.12 -15.17
C HIS A 123 2.94 12.16 -15.83
N ASP A 124 4.21 12.57 -15.98
CA ASP A 124 5.28 11.67 -16.44
C ASP A 124 5.84 10.85 -15.27
N ILE A 125 4.95 10.14 -14.60
CA ILE A 125 5.20 9.33 -13.41
C ILE A 125 4.64 7.92 -13.61
N GLU A 126 5.42 6.92 -13.21
CA GLU A 126 5.00 5.52 -13.14
C GLU A 126 5.34 4.95 -11.77
N PHE A 127 4.37 4.29 -11.17
CA PHE A 127 4.54 3.46 -9.99
C PHE A 127 4.82 2.01 -10.40
N SER A 128 5.57 1.30 -9.56
CA SER A 128 5.89 -0.11 -9.77
C SER A 128 6.16 -0.79 -8.44
N GLY A 129 5.71 -2.03 -8.34
CA GLY A 129 5.90 -2.86 -7.16
C GLY A 129 4.57 -3.46 -6.71
N SER A 130 4.55 -3.86 -5.46
CA SER A 130 3.43 -4.53 -4.82
C SER A 130 3.28 -3.98 -3.39
N THR A 131 2.50 -4.69 -2.58
CA THR A 131 2.37 -4.54 -1.13
C THR A 131 2.47 -5.93 -0.50
N ASP A 132 2.52 -6.01 0.82
CA ASP A 132 2.56 -7.28 1.54
C ASP A 132 1.25 -8.08 1.48
N LEU A 133 0.12 -7.44 1.80
CA LEU A 133 -1.21 -8.05 1.75
C LEU A 133 -2.24 -7.16 1.06
N LEU A 134 -3.25 -7.79 0.47
CA LEU A 134 -4.46 -7.14 -0.02
C LEU A 134 -5.71 -7.72 0.65
N VAL A 135 -6.69 -6.86 0.88
CA VAL A 135 -8.06 -7.24 1.22
C VAL A 135 -8.96 -6.89 0.04
N LEU A 136 -9.52 -7.93 -0.58
CA LEU A 136 -10.27 -7.86 -1.83
C LEU A 136 -11.32 -8.96 -1.91
N SER A 137 -12.11 -8.98 -2.99
CA SER A 137 -13.17 -9.97 -3.22
C SER A 137 -12.68 -11.41 -3.07
N ASP A 138 -13.50 -12.25 -2.43
CA ASP A 138 -13.25 -13.68 -2.25
C ASP A 138 -13.22 -14.47 -3.56
N VAL A 139 -13.68 -13.89 -4.67
CA VAL A 139 -13.61 -14.48 -6.03
C VAL A 139 -12.20 -14.91 -6.41
N ILE A 140 -11.18 -14.27 -5.84
CA ILE A 140 -9.79 -14.56 -6.12
C ILE A 140 -9.35 -15.94 -5.60
N GLN A 141 -10.08 -16.52 -4.64
CA GLN A 141 -9.83 -17.88 -4.17
C GLN A 141 -10.17 -18.93 -5.24
N ASP A 142 -11.19 -18.64 -6.05
CA ASP A 142 -11.59 -19.50 -7.17
C ASP A 142 -10.76 -19.21 -8.44
N ILE A 143 -10.32 -17.95 -8.62
CA ILE A 143 -9.60 -17.50 -9.83
C ILE A 143 -8.33 -16.70 -9.46
N PRO A 144 -7.27 -17.33 -8.91
CA PRO A 144 -6.09 -16.61 -8.42
C PRO A 144 -5.35 -15.77 -9.47
N ASN A 145 -5.45 -16.13 -10.74
CA ASN A 145 -4.80 -15.41 -11.84
C ASN A 145 -5.38 -14.01 -12.09
N ASP A 146 -6.58 -13.74 -11.58
CA ASP A 146 -7.26 -12.45 -11.78
C ASP A 146 -6.83 -11.38 -10.75
N LEU A 147 -5.80 -11.66 -9.93
CA LEU A 147 -5.32 -10.76 -8.88
C LEU A 147 -4.87 -9.41 -9.44
N GLN A 148 -4.32 -9.40 -10.66
CA GLN A 148 -3.92 -8.19 -11.38
C GLN A 148 -5.07 -7.21 -11.65
N TYR A 149 -6.33 -7.69 -11.60
CA TYR A 149 -7.53 -6.87 -11.79
C TYR A 149 -8.10 -6.34 -10.47
N LEU A 150 -7.52 -6.73 -9.32
CA LEU A 150 -7.87 -6.23 -7.99
C LEU A 150 -9.40 -6.21 -7.71
N PRO A 151 -10.12 -7.32 -7.93
CA PRO A 151 -11.58 -7.34 -7.86
C PRO A 151 -12.11 -6.88 -6.49
N ASP A 152 -12.95 -5.86 -6.49
CA ASP A 152 -13.50 -5.19 -5.30
C ASP A 152 -12.48 -4.93 -4.18
N VAL A 153 -11.24 -4.59 -4.53
CA VAL A 153 -10.20 -4.29 -3.54
C VAL A 153 -10.65 -3.18 -2.60
N LYS A 154 -10.42 -3.37 -1.30
CA LYS A 154 -10.79 -2.40 -0.25
C LYS A 154 -9.57 -1.86 0.49
N MET A 155 -8.51 -2.65 0.58
CA MET A 155 -7.39 -2.28 1.43
C MET A 155 -6.08 -2.96 1.02
N LEU A 156 -4.98 -2.24 1.15
CA LEU A 156 -3.63 -2.81 1.22
C LEU A 156 -3.10 -2.77 2.66
N ILE A 157 -2.27 -3.74 3.01
CA ILE A 157 -1.61 -3.83 4.31
C ILE A 157 -0.13 -4.03 4.09
N GLU A 158 0.65 -3.03 4.49
CA GLU A 158 2.10 -3.03 4.44
C GLU A 158 2.65 -3.34 5.84
N VAL A 159 3.40 -4.45 5.97
CA VAL A 159 3.79 -5.00 7.26
C VAL A 159 5.29 -4.80 7.49
N LYS A 160 5.64 -4.01 8.50
CA LYS A 160 7.04 -3.81 8.90
C LYS A 160 7.31 -4.47 10.23
N LYS A 161 8.50 -5.06 10.41
CA LYS A 161 8.94 -5.54 11.72
C LYS A 161 8.96 -4.42 12.77
N GLU A 162 9.30 -3.21 12.34
CA GLU A 162 9.24 -1.99 13.12
C GLU A 162 8.78 -0.86 12.19
N VAL A 163 7.75 -0.10 12.59
CA VAL A 163 7.25 1.02 11.81
C VAL A 163 8.07 2.27 12.11
N LEU A 164 9.02 2.57 11.22
CA LEU A 164 9.84 3.79 11.29
C LEU A 164 9.16 4.96 10.57
N PRO A 165 9.44 6.23 10.94
CA PRO A 165 8.88 7.40 10.26
C PRO A 165 9.17 7.47 8.76
N SER A 166 10.24 6.81 8.28
CA SER A 166 10.58 6.76 6.86
C SER A 166 9.69 5.81 6.05
N CYS A 167 9.00 4.88 6.69
CA CYS A 167 8.18 3.85 6.04
C CYS A 167 6.84 4.40 5.53
N ASP A 168 6.42 5.60 5.95
CA ASP A 168 5.11 6.12 5.55
C ASP A 168 5.04 6.49 4.07
N PHE A 169 6.15 6.88 3.44
CA PHE A 169 6.17 7.23 2.02
C PHE A 169 6.04 6.03 1.07
N GLU A 170 6.49 4.85 1.50
CA GLU A 170 6.26 3.58 0.79
C GLU A 170 4.75 3.30 0.76
N ALA A 171 4.11 3.20 1.94
CA ALA A 171 2.67 2.98 2.06
C ALA A 171 1.82 4.06 1.38
N LEU A 172 2.25 5.33 1.41
CA LEU A 172 1.58 6.41 0.66
C LEU A 172 1.68 6.20 -0.85
N SER A 173 2.84 5.77 -1.36
CA SER A 173 3.00 5.52 -2.79
C SER A 173 2.16 4.34 -3.27
N GLU A 174 2.05 3.30 -2.44
CA GLU A 174 1.18 2.14 -2.69
C GLU A 174 -0.30 2.54 -2.66
N LEU A 175 -0.73 3.37 -1.70
CA LEU A 175 -2.10 3.88 -1.63
C LEU A 175 -2.46 4.65 -2.91
N ILE A 176 -1.58 5.55 -3.37
CA ILE A 176 -1.84 6.34 -4.58
C ILE A 176 -1.95 5.41 -5.79
N ALA A 177 -1.07 4.41 -5.90
CA ALA A 177 -1.15 3.43 -6.98
C ALA A 177 -2.47 2.63 -6.94
N LEU A 178 -2.87 2.17 -5.74
CA LEU A 178 -4.11 1.43 -5.56
C LEU A 178 -5.36 2.29 -5.88
N ASP A 179 -5.40 3.54 -5.43
CA ASP A 179 -6.50 4.48 -5.70
C ASP A 179 -6.65 4.79 -7.20
N LEU A 180 -5.55 4.78 -7.96
CA LEU A 180 -5.58 4.91 -9.43
C LEU A 180 -6.09 3.64 -10.15
N LEU A 181 -5.98 2.48 -9.50
CA LEU A 181 -6.35 1.18 -10.08
C LEU A 181 -7.76 0.73 -9.65
N ALA A 182 -8.24 1.17 -8.49
CA ALA A 182 -9.51 0.78 -7.93
C ALA A 182 -10.67 1.67 -8.41
N ASP A 183 -11.86 1.08 -8.55
CA ASP A 183 -13.08 1.82 -8.87
C ASP A 183 -13.73 2.45 -7.62
N ASP A 184 -13.47 1.87 -6.45
CA ASP A 184 -14.04 2.26 -5.15
C ASP A 184 -12.98 2.86 -4.22
N PRO A 185 -13.37 3.65 -3.20
CA PRO A 185 -12.44 4.14 -2.19
C PRO A 185 -11.67 3.02 -1.47
N VAL A 186 -10.36 3.20 -1.35
CA VAL A 186 -9.43 2.24 -0.73
C VAL A 186 -8.70 2.81 0.47
N VAL A 187 -8.20 1.92 1.32
CA VAL A 187 -7.42 2.24 2.52
C VAL A 187 -6.05 1.57 2.46
N ALA A 188 -5.02 2.24 2.95
CA ALA A 188 -3.73 1.63 3.23
C ALA A 188 -3.50 1.53 4.74
N LEU A 189 -3.00 0.39 5.21
CA LEU A 189 -2.53 0.20 6.58
C LEU A 189 -1.04 -0.11 6.58
N LEU A 190 -0.26 0.74 7.24
CA LEU A 190 1.12 0.45 7.60
C LEU A 190 1.16 0.00 9.06
N THR A 191 1.66 -1.20 9.34
CA THR A 191 1.63 -1.76 10.69
C THR A 191 2.78 -2.70 11.02
N ASP A 192 3.07 -2.83 12.31
CA ASP A 192 3.89 -3.90 12.87
C ASP A 192 3.08 -5.09 13.42
N LEU A 193 1.75 -5.05 13.23
CA LEU A 193 0.76 -5.98 13.79
C LEU A 193 0.85 -6.10 15.32
N ASN A 194 1.43 -5.09 15.95
CA ASN A 194 1.64 -4.98 17.38
C ASN A 194 1.20 -3.56 17.80
N GLY A 195 2.14 -2.68 18.12
CA GLY A 195 1.86 -1.39 18.76
C GLY A 195 1.65 -0.22 17.82
N SER A 196 1.82 -0.38 16.50
CA SER A 196 1.76 0.73 15.54
C SER A 196 0.86 0.41 14.36
N TRP A 197 -0.23 1.18 14.21
CA TRP A 197 -1.19 1.04 13.12
C TRP A 197 -1.45 2.41 12.52
N MET A 198 -1.08 2.57 11.25
CA MET A 198 -1.18 3.84 10.53
C MET A 198 -2.08 3.64 9.32
N PHE A 199 -3.27 4.23 9.37
CA PHE A 199 -4.25 4.17 8.30
C PHE A 199 -4.14 5.42 7.42
N PHE A 200 -4.25 5.21 6.11
CA PHE A 200 -4.26 6.25 5.10
C PHE A 200 -5.40 6.03 4.13
N TRP A 201 -6.08 7.10 3.71
CA TRP A 201 -7.12 7.04 2.68
C TRP A 201 -7.21 8.36 1.92
N VAL A 202 -7.59 8.28 0.66
CA VAL A 202 -7.88 9.45 -0.16
C VAL A 202 -9.22 10.04 0.29
N SER A 203 -9.26 11.37 0.40
CA SER A 203 -10.44 12.13 0.83
C SER A 203 -10.76 13.21 -0.19
N GLU A 204 -11.96 13.78 -0.09
CA GLU A 204 -12.43 14.80 -1.04
C GLU A 204 -11.41 15.93 -1.26
N ASN A 205 -11.27 16.31 -2.53
CA ASN A 205 -10.41 17.42 -2.93
C ASN A 205 -10.89 18.72 -2.29
N LYS A 206 -9.93 19.53 -1.81
CA LYS A 206 -10.23 20.86 -1.29
C LYS A 206 -9.26 21.87 -1.87
N ASN A 207 -9.79 22.89 -2.52
CA ASN A 207 -9.02 23.94 -3.19
C ASN A 207 -8.05 23.36 -4.25
N ASP A 208 -8.54 22.47 -5.11
CA ASP A 208 -7.77 21.82 -6.18
C ASP A 208 -6.57 20.98 -5.72
N LEU A 209 -6.48 20.68 -4.42
CA LEU A 209 -5.48 19.77 -3.84
C LEU A 209 -6.13 18.45 -3.48
N ALA A 210 -5.54 17.36 -3.97
CA ALA A 210 -5.83 16.02 -3.50
C ALA A 210 -5.40 15.88 -2.04
N ARG A 211 -6.21 15.17 -1.24
CA ARG A 211 -5.99 15.04 0.20
C ARG A 211 -5.94 13.58 0.61
N ILE A 212 -4.88 13.22 1.32
CA ILE A 212 -4.78 11.93 2.01
C ILE A 212 -4.96 12.19 3.50
N GLN A 213 -5.89 11.51 4.13
CA GLN A 213 -6.02 11.53 5.59
C GLN A 213 -5.13 10.45 6.20
N LYS A 214 -4.58 10.74 7.38
CA LYS A 214 -3.69 9.85 8.12
C LYS A 214 -4.17 9.71 9.57
N ALA A 215 -4.56 8.51 9.96
CA ALA A 215 -4.89 8.18 11.34
C ALA A 215 -3.80 7.27 11.94
N THR A 216 -3.45 7.49 13.20
CA THR A 216 -2.47 6.65 13.90
C THR A 216 -3.09 6.12 15.18
N ILE A 217 -3.08 4.79 15.32
CA ILE A 217 -3.47 4.09 16.53
C ILE A 217 -2.21 3.46 17.12
N LYS A 218 -2.00 3.72 18.41
CA LYS A 218 -0.88 3.18 19.18
C LYS A 218 -1.43 2.25 20.26
N ASN A 219 -0.87 1.05 20.35
CA ASN A 219 -1.32 -0.01 21.25
C ASN A 219 -2.84 -0.29 21.11
N PRO A 220 -3.32 -0.66 19.91
CA PRO A 220 -4.72 -1.02 19.70
C PRO A 220 -5.16 -2.25 20.50
#